data_AF-A0A3R8NVC5-F1
#
_entry.id   AF-A0A3R8NVC5-F1
#
_cell.length_a   1.000
_cell.length_b   1.000
_cell.length_c   1.000
_cell.angle_alpha   90.00
_cell.angle_beta   90.00
_cell.angle_gamma   90.00
#
_symmetry.space_group_name_H-M   'P 1'
#
loop_
_entity.id
_entity.type
_entity.pdbx_description
1 polymer ?
#
loop_
_entity_poly.entity_id
_entity_poly.type
_entity_poly.pdbx_seq_one_letter_code
_entity_poly.pdbx_strand_id
1 'polypeptide(L)'
;MKSKDVIPRALAERDINDALDFYLAEASRKVALGFIDALERAYRLIGERPDAGSSRYAHELDLPGLRGWPLRGYPYVVFYIAREDHIDVWRVLHTASDIPAWMAGDPSRSETAPTKLRPFSDEPCFILP
;
A
#
# COMPACT_ATOMS: atom_id res chain seq x y z
N MET A 1 0.66 -23.00 -9.58
CA MET A 1 -0.49 -22.20 -9.10
C MET A 1 -1.00 -21.41 -10.29
N LYS A 2 -2.31 -21.36 -10.55
CA LYS A 2 -2.84 -20.56 -11.67
C LYS A 2 -2.81 -19.09 -11.27
N SER A 3 -2.23 -18.23 -12.11
CA SER A 3 -2.34 -16.78 -11.95
C SER A 3 -3.80 -16.39 -12.17
N LYS A 4 -4.29 -15.45 -11.36
CA LYS A 4 -5.59 -14.80 -11.60
C LYS A 4 -5.43 -13.67 -12.61
N ASP A 5 -6.47 -13.45 -13.41
CA ASP A 5 -6.51 -12.31 -14.31
C ASP A 5 -6.65 -11.02 -13.52
N VAL A 6 -5.88 -10.00 -13.88
CA VAL A 6 -5.90 -8.69 -13.24
C VAL A 6 -6.66 -7.72 -14.13
N ILE A 7 -7.79 -7.22 -13.64
CA ILE A 7 -8.72 -6.41 -14.40
C ILE A 7 -8.76 -4.99 -13.80
N PRO A 8 -8.14 -4.01 -14.45
CA PRO A 8 -8.28 -2.61 -14.06
C PRO A 8 -9.68 -2.09 -14.36
N ARG A 9 -10.26 -1.41 -13.37
CA ARG A 9 -11.53 -0.70 -13.54
C ARG A 9 -11.29 0.65 -14.20
N ALA A 10 -12.35 1.24 -14.75
CA ALA A 10 -12.28 2.53 -15.45
C ALA A 10 -11.61 3.66 -14.65
N LEU A 11 -11.73 3.67 -13.31
CA LEU A 11 -11.02 4.65 -12.48
C LEU A 11 -9.52 4.35 -12.38
N ALA A 12 -9.12 3.09 -12.24
CA ALA A 12 -7.71 2.70 -12.27
C ALA A 12 -7.07 3.03 -13.63
N GLU A 13 -7.79 2.80 -14.73
CA GLU A 13 -7.31 3.18 -16.07
C GLU A 13 -7.10 4.69 -16.20
N ARG A 14 -8.02 5.50 -15.65
CA ARG A 14 -7.85 6.97 -15.59
C ARG A 14 -6.64 7.35 -14.76
N ASP A 15 -6.50 6.81 -13.56
CA ASP A 15 -5.35 7.10 -12.68
C ASP A 15 -4.01 6.76 -13.38
N ILE A 16 -3.96 5.64 -14.14
CA ILE A 16 -2.78 5.24 -14.92
C ILE A 16 -2.50 6.24 -16.05
N ASN A 17 -3.53 6.64 -16.81
CA ASN A 17 -3.37 7.60 -17.89
C ASN A 17 -2.91 8.97 -17.36
N ASP A 18 -3.49 9.45 -16.26
CA ASP A 18 -3.11 10.71 -15.62
C ASP A 18 -1.63 10.67 -15.17
N ALA A 19 -1.18 9.53 -14.61
CA ALA A 19 0.21 9.33 -14.24
C ALA A 19 1.16 9.33 -15.46
N LEU A 20 0.75 8.70 -16.56
CA LEU A 20 1.53 8.68 -17.80
C LEU A 20 1.64 10.08 -18.43
N ASP A 21 0.52 10.81 -18.50
CA ASP A 21 0.49 12.17 -19.02
C ASP A 21 1.40 13.09 -18.20
N PHE A 22 1.37 12.97 -16.87
CA PHE A 22 2.28 13.68 -15.98
C PHE A 22 3.76 13.36 -16.28
N TYR A 23 4.15 12.08 -16.36
CA TYR A 23 5.54 11.72 -16.62
C TYR A 23 6.02 12.09 -18.03
N LEU A 24 5.12 12.12 -19.01
CA LEU A 24 5.43 12.58 -20.36
C LEU A 24 5.62 14.09 -20.42
N ALA A 25 4.88 14.86 -19.61
CA ALA A 25 4.98 16.32 -19.54
C ALA A 25 6.16 16.79 -18.68
N GLU A 26 6.31 16.25 -17.47
CA GLU A 26 7.20 16.78 -16.42
C GLU A 26 8.54 16.05 -16.30
N ALA A 27 8.66 14.86 -16.90
CA ALA A 27 9.86 14.05 -16.79
C ALA A 27 10.40 13.66 -18.18
N SER A 28 10.44 12.36 -18.49
CA SER A 28 10.91 11.88 -19.77
C SER A 28 10.15 10.63 -20.19
N ARG A 29 10.11 10.39 -21.49
CA ARG A 29 9.55 9.15 -22.07
C ARG A 29 10.11 7.89 -21.42
N LYS A 30 11.40 7.89 -21.02
CA LYS A 30 12.04 6.75 -20.35
C LYS A 30 11.42 6.47 -18.98
N VAL A 31 11.06 7.52 -18.23
CA VAL A 31 10.38 7.40 -16.93
C VAL A 31 8.95 6.88 -17.12
N ALA A 32 8.21 7.41 -18.11
CA ALA A 32 6.87 6.93 -18.42
C ALA A 32 6.87 5.44 -18.81
N LEU A 33 7.79 5.00 -19.66
CA LEU A 33 7.94 3.58 -20.00
C LEU A 33 8.31 2.72 -18.78
N GLY A 34 9.23 3.20 -17.94
CA GLY A 34 9.59 2.50 -16.72
C GLY A 34 8.44 2.37 -15.72
N PHE A 35 7.48 3.30 -15.73
CA PHE A 35 6.26 3.21 -14.93
C PHE A 35 5.35 2.08 -15.43
N ILE A 36 5.17 1.96 -16.74
CA ILE A 36 4.45 0.83 -17.36
C ILE A 36 5.11 -0.50 -16.97
N ASP A 37 6.43 -0.61 -17.11
CA ASP A 37 7.17 -1.82 -16.72
C ASP A 37 6.96 -2.16 -15.23
N ALA A 38 6.91 -1.14 -14.36
CA ALA A 38 6.66 -1.34 -12.93
C ALA A 38 5.24 -1.83 -12.66
N LEU A 39 4.24 -1.29 -13.38
CA LEU A 39 2.84 -1.70 -13.26
C LEU A 39 2.63 -3.12 -13.76
N GLU A 40 3.19 -3.49 -14.91
CA GLU A 40 3.12 -4.85 -15.46
C GLU A 40 3.72 -5.88 -14.50
N ARG A 41 4.89 -5.58 -13.93
CA ARG A 41 5.52 -6.44 -12.91
C ARG A 41 4.65 -6.57 -11.67
N ALA A 42 4.01 -5.49 -11.23
CA ALA A 42 3.10 -5.53 -10.10
C ALA A 42 1.87 -6.39 -10.40
N TYR A 43 1.23 -6.22 -11.55
CA TYR A 43 0.05 -7.01 -11.94
C TYR A 43 0.37 -8.51 -12.02
N ARG A 44 1.52 -8.89 -12.59
CA ARG A 44 1.95 -10.28 -12.59
C ARG A 44 2.05 -10.85 -11.16
N LEU A 45 2.72 -10.13 -10.26
CA LEU A 45 2.91 -10.57 -8.88
C LEU A 45 1.59 -10.63 -8.10
N ILE A 46 0.69 -9.67 -8.33
CA ILE A 46 -0.65 -9.63 -7.74
C ILE A 46 -1.49 -10.82 -8.23
N GLY A 47 -1.47 -11.12 -9.53
CA GLY A 47 -2.17 -12.26 -10.11
C GLY A 47 -1.65 -13.60 -9.59
N GLU A 48 -0.33 -13.72 -9.39
CA GLU A 48 0.31 -14.93 -8.84
C GLU A 48 0.10 -15.09 -7.32
N ARG A 49 0.13 -13.99 -6.57
CA ARG A 49 0.11 -13.96 -5.10
C ARG A 49 -0.79 -12.84 -4.57
N PRO A 50 -2.11 -12.96 -4.74
CA PRO A 50 -3.03 -11.89 -4.37
C PRO A 50 -3.06 -11.57 -2.88
N ASP A 51 -2.69 -12.51 -2.01
CA ASP A 51 -2.65 -12.30 -0.56
C ASP A 51 -1.40 -11.57 -0.05
N ALA A 52 -0.39 -11.38 -0.92
CA ALA A 52 0.86 -10.71 -0.54
C ALA A 52 0.75 -9.18 -0.45
N GLY A 53 -0.37 -8.59 -0.90
CA GLY A 53 -0.62 -7.15 -0.77
C GLY A 53 -0.98 -6.73 0.66
N SER A 54 -0.58 -5.51 1.03
CA SER A 54 -0.78 -4.93 2.36
C SER A 54 -2.26 -4.65 2.63
N SER A 55 -2.78 -5.09 3.78
CA SER A 55 -4.12 -4.75 4.26
C SER A 55 -4.19 -3.42 5.03
N ARG A 56 -3.06 -2.69 5.16
CA ARG A 56 -2.97 -1.50 6.00
C ARG A 56 -4.07 -0.47 5.69
N TYR A 57 -4.30 -0.21 4.41
CA TYR A 57 -5.33 0.73 3.96
C TYR A 57 -6.76 0.20 4.13
N ALA A 58 -6.99 -1.11 4.15
CA ALA A 58 -8.32 -1.66 4.41
C ALA A 58 -8.82 -1.32 5.82
N HIS A 59 -7.91 -1.38 6.80
CA HIS A 59 -8.23 -1.03 8.18
C HIS A 59 -8.49 0.47 8.36
N GLU A 60 -7.75 1.31 7.62
CA GLU A 60 -7.88 2.77 7.70
C GLU A 60 -9.13 3.29 6.95
N LEU A 61 -9.55 2.61 5.87
CA LEU A 61 -10.68 3.02 5.02
C LEU A 61 -11.99 2.25 5.27
N ASP A 62 -12.00 1.31 6.22
CA ASP A 62 -13.14 0.40 6.49
C ASP A 62 -13.65 -0.35 5.23
N LEU A 63 -12.71 -0.72 4.35
CA LEU A 63 -12.98 -1.43 3.10
C LEU A 63 -12.47 -2.87 3.18
N PRO A 64 -13.29 -3.83 3.65
CA PRO A 64 -12.85 -5.20 3.83
C PRO A 64 -12.41 -5.84 2.51
N GLY A 65 -11.25 -6.49 2.52
CA GLY A 65 -10.67 -7.16 1.35
C GLY A 65 -9.84 -6.24 0.44
N LEU A 66 -9.77 -4.93 0.72
CA LEU A 66 -8.88 -4.02 0.02
C LEU A 66 -7.42 -4.36 0.32
N ARG A 67 -6.58 -4.40 -0.71
CA ARG A 67 -5.14 -4.58 -0.59
C ARG A 67 -4.40 -3.51 -1.37
N GLY A 68 -3.28 -3.07 -0.82
CA GLY A 68 -2.37 -2.11 -1.44
C GLY A 68 -1.06 -2.77 -1.85
N TRP A 69 -0.62 -2.50 -3.07
CA TRP A 69 0.69 -2.91 -3.59
C TRP A 69 1.51 -1.68 -4.01
N PRO A 70 2.61 -1.34 -3.33
CA PRO A 70 3.45 -0.22 -3.72
C PRO A 70 4.24 -0.52 -5.01
N LEU A 71 4.27 0.42 -5.95
CA LEU A 71 5.07 0.32 -7.16
C LEU A 71 6.53 0.69 -6.84
N ARG A 72 7.43 -0.29 -6.86
CA ARG A 72 8.84 -0.03 -6.54
C ARG A 72 9.46 0.94 -7.55
N GLY A 73 10.03 2.02 -7.04
CA GLY A 73 10.66 3.07 -7.85
C GLY A 73 9.72 4.18 -8.32
N TYR A 74 8.42 4.07 -8.01
CA TYR A 74 7.41 5.08 -8.33
C TYR A 74 6.56 5.39 -7.09
N PRO A 75 6.21 6.65 -6.83
CA PRO A 75 5.40 7.05 -5.69
C PRO A 75 3.91 6.71 -5.87
N TYR A 76 3.59 5.46 -6.24
CA TYR A 76 2.23 5.01 -6.54
C TYR A 76 1.91 3.70 -5.80
N VAL A 77 0.64 3.53 -5.44
CA VAL A 77 0.10 2.31 -4.82
C VAL A 77 -1.08 1.81 -5.65
N VAL A 78 -1.01 0.52 -6.04
CA VAL A 78 -2.11 -0.18 -6.69
C VAL A 78 -3.05 -0.72 -5.62
N PHE A 79 -4.30 -0.27 -5.67
CA PHE A 79 -5.38 -0.74 -4.80
C PHE A 79 -6.22 -1.78 -5.52
N TYR A 80 -6.36 -2.97 -4.92
CA TYR A 80 -7.08 -4.07 -5.53
C TYR A 80 -7.87 -4.89 -4.51
N ILE A 81 -8.85 -5.65 -5.01
CA ILE A 81 -9.60 -6.65 -4.26
C ILE A 81 -9.45 -7.99 -4.97
N ALA A 82 -9.07 -9.02 -4.23
CA ALA A 82 -9.00 -10.37 -4.76
C ALA A 82 -10.40 -11.02 -4.76
N ARG A 83 -10.88 -11.44 -5.93
CA ARG A 83 -12.09 -12.26 -6.10
C ARG A 83 -11.69 -13.72 -6.25
N GLU A 84 -12.68 -14.61 -6.35
CA GLU A 84 -12.44 -16.05 -6.49
C GLU A 84 -11.72 -16.38 -7.80
N ASP A 85 -12.15 -15.75 -8.90
CA ASP A 85 -11.74 -15.98 -10.29
C ASP A 85 -10.75 -14.93 -10.83
N HIS A 86 -10.87 -13.67 -10.41
CA HIS A 86 -10.04 -12.56 -10.91
C HIS A 86 -9.60 -11.59 -9.80
N ILE A 87 -8.80 -10.59 -10.17
CA ILE A 87 -8.42 -9.46 -9.33
C ILE A 87 -9.01 -8.18 -9.90
N ASP A 88 -9.78 -7.47 -9.08
CA ASP A 88 -10.29 -6.13 -9.38
C ASP A 88 -9.24 -5.09 -8.99
N VAL A 89 -8.65 -4.36 -9.93
CA VAL A 89 -7.84 -3.17 -9.61
C VAL A 89 -8.75 -1.95 -9.61
N TRP A 90 -8.87 -1.32 -8.44
CA TRP A 90 -9.80 -0.21 -8.21
C TRP A 90 -9.18 1.13 -8.55
N ARG A 91 -7.98 1.39 -8.01
CA ARG A 91 -7.28 2.68 -8.12
C ARG A 91 -5.77 2.49 -8.20
N VAL A 92 -5.07 3.42 -8.84
CA VAL A 92 -3.60 3.51 -8.84
C VAL A 92 -3.21 4.90 -8.34
N LEU A 93 -3.05 5.07 -7.03
CA LEU A 93 -2.98 6.39 -6.40
C LEU A 93 -1.55 6.85 -6.13
N HIS A 94 -1.28 8.14 -6.30
CA HIS A 94 -0.01 8.76 -5.92
C HIS A 94 0.07 8.94 -4.40
N THR A 95 1.15 8.46 -3.77
CA THR A 95 1.28 8.41 -2.31
C THR A 95 1.33 9.76 -1.63
N ALA A 96 1.74 10.82 -2.34
CA ALA A 96 1.83 12.16 -1.77
C ALA A 96 0.67 13.10 -2.18
N SER A 97 -0.02 12.81 -3.28
CA SER A 97 -1.05 13.70 -3.83
C SER A 97 -2.46 13.23 -3.51
N ASP A 98 -2.67 11.91 -3.52
CA ASP A 98 -4.00 11.32 -3.42
C ASP A 98 -4.24 10.64 -2.07
N ILE A 99 -3.16 10.30 -1.36
CA ILE A 99 -3.19 9.62 -0.06
C ILE A 99 -2.77 10.63 1.02
N PRO A 100 -3.68 11.02 1.92
CA PRO A 100 -3.33 11.79 3.11
C PRO A 100 -2.09 11.23 3.83
N ALA A 101 -1.18 12.11 4.26
CA ALA A 101 0.12 11.74 4.81
C ALA A 101 0.05 10.79 6.02
N TRP A 102 -1.04 10.78 6.78
CA TRP A 102 -1.25 9.85 7.88
C TRP A 102 -1.52 8.40 7.42
N MET A 103 -1.97 8.21 6.17
CA MET A 103 -2.15 6.91 5.52
C MET A 103 -0.94 6.48 4.69
N ALA A 104 -0.11 7.40 4.21
CA ALA A 104 1.18 7.05 3.59
C ALA A 104 2.18 6.74 4.71
N GLY A 105 2.31 5.47 5.08
CA GLY A 105 3.00 5.03 6.29
C GLY A 105 4.34 5.72 6.46
N ASP A 106 4.51 6.40 7.59
CA ASP A 106 5.77 7.04 7.97
C ASP A 106 6.88 5.96 7.96
N PRO A 107 7.91 6.05 7.10
CA PRO A 107 9.02 5.11 7.13
C PRO A 107 9.81 5.15 8.45
N SER A 108 9.53 6.10 9.35
CA SER A 108 10.14 6.21 10.67
C SER A 108 9.40 5.47 11.80
N ARG A 109 8.23 4.87 11.54
CA ARG A 109 7.48 4.15 12.60
C ARG A 109 7.67 2.64 12.54
N SER A 110 8.91 2.19 12.77
CA SER A 110 9.15 0.88 13.37
C SER A 110 8.59 0.90 14.80
N GLU A 111 7.38 0.38 14.92
CA GLU A 111 6.88 -0.46 16.01
C GLU A 111 7.84 -0.63 17.21
N THR A 112 7.83 0.33 18.13
CA THR A 112 8.10 0.03 19.54
C THR A 112 6.75 0.01 20.23
N ALA A 113 6.31 -1.20 20.56
CA ALA A 113 5.06 -1.50 21.24
C ALA A 113 4.92 -0.65 22.52
N PRO A 114 3.71 -0.17 22.86
CA PRO A 114 3.48 0.36 24.20
C PRO A 114 3.44 -0.83 25.15
N THR A 115 4.55 -1.11 25.83
CA THR A 115 4.54 -2.00 27.00
C THR A 115 3.75 -1.30 28.11
N LYS A 116 2.43 -1.46 28.09
CA LYS A 116 1.63 -1.38 29.31
C LYS A 116 1.83 -2.71 30.05
N LEU A 117 2.68 -2.73 31.07
CA LEU A 117 2.51 -3.63 32.20
C LEU A 117 2.55 -2.82 33.51
N ARG A 118 1.32 -2.69 34.04
CA ARG A 118 0.78 -2.33 35.36
C ARG A 118 1.70 -1.91 36.54
N PRO A 119 1.14 -1.12 37.48
CA PRO A 119 1.80 -0.77 38.74
C PRO A 119 1.76 -1.95 39.72
N PHE A 120 2.83 -2.11 40.49
CA PHE A 120 2.90 -3.00 41.66
C PHE A 120 3.53 -2.12 42.77
N SER A 121 2.69 -1.39 43.50
CA SER A 121 2.32 -1.66 44.89
C SER A 121 3.49 -1.75 45.87
N ASP A 122 3.56 -0.70 46.70
CA ASP A 122 3.72 -0.72 48.15
C ASP A 122 4.91 -1.47 48.77
N GLU A 123 5.91 -0.66 49.21
CA GLU A 123 6.57 -0.60 50.54
C GLU A 123 6.88 -1.90 51.35
N PRO A 124 7.85 -1.92 52.31
CA PRO A 124 8.28 -0.75 53.11
C PRO A 124 9.77 -0.56 53.39
N CYS A 125 10.03 0.67 53.82
CA CYS A 125 11.02 1.12 54.80
C CYS A 125 11.72 0.01 55.61
N PHE A 126 13.06 -0.01 55.57
CA PHE A 126 13.87 -0.49 56.69
C PHE A 126 14.86 0.60 57.09
N ILE A 127 14.55 1.23 58.22
CA ILE A 127 15.43 2.06 59.03
C ILE A 127 16.33 1.11 59.84
N LEU A 128 17.65 1.37 59.78
CA LEU A 128 18.74 1.33 60.80
C LEU A 128 18.65 0.36 62.01
N PRO A 129 19.80 -0.02 62.59
CA PRO A 129 20.58 0.90 63.42
C PRO A 129 21.89 1.39 62.80
#